data_AF-A0A6A8ERT2-F1
#
_entry.id   AF-A0A6A8ERT2-F1
#
_cell.length_a   1.000
_cell.length_b   1.000
_cell.length_c   1.000
_cell.angle_alpha   90.00
_cell.angle_beta   90.00
_cell.angle_gamma   90.00
#
_symmetry.space_group_name_H-M   'P 1'
#
loop_
_entity.id
_entity.type
_entity.pdbx_description
1 polymer ?
#
loop_
_entity_poly.entity_id
_entity_poly.type
_entity_poly.pdbx_seq_one_letter_code
_entity_poly.pdbx_strand_id
1 'polypeptide(L)'
;WLACGPARGDGWVWLPLVLPALPLADGQYRLALYAWLDGDWWTVLWGHLLWVVPWMLFILRPAWRQRDPRLTVVARTLGWGSTRIFWLLTLPSLTRPLLTALAVGFSVSIAQYLPTLWLGAGRIPTLTSQAVALSSGGEAQTLAAQALWQLLLPAVCFTLTALLAWLAGRYRRGLR
;
A
#
# COMPACT_ATOMS: atom_id res chain seq x y z
N TRP A 1 13.02 -7.84 3.70
CA TRP A 1 13.00 -9.23 3.23
C TRP A 1 13.40 -9.39 1.75
N LEU A 2 12.78 -8.66 0.81
CA LEU A 2 13.11 -8.76 -0.63
C LEU A 2 14.61 -8.58 -0.96
N ALA A 3 15.29 -7.63 -0.32
CA ALA A 3 16.75 -7.42 -0.49
C ALA A 3 17.62 -8.07 0.62
N CYS A 4 17.11 -8.11 1.86
CA CYS A 4 17.92 -8.35 3.06
C CYS A 4 17.31 -9.34 4.08
N GLY A 5 16.23 -10.08 3.77
CA GLY A 5 15.62 -11.00 4.74
C GLY A 5 15.71 -12.47 4.36
N PRO A 6 15.59 -13.37 5.35
CA PRO A 6 15.76 -14.81 5.15
C PRO A 6 14.65 -15.37 4.29
N ALA A 7 14.98 -16.10 3.22
CA ALA A 7 14.03 -16.70 2.27
C ALA A 7 12.95 -17.60 2.93
N ARG A 8 13.17 -18.05 4.17
CA ARG A 8 12.29 -18.95 4.95
C ARG A 8 11.16 -18.25 5.71
N GLY A 9 11.19 -16.93 5.91
CA GLY A 9 10.16 -16.17 6.66
C GLY A 9 8.97 -15.67 5.83
N ASP A 10 8.85 -16.12 4.59
CA ASP A 10 7.99 -15.53 3.56
C ASP A 10 6.49 -15.59 3.91
N GLY A 11 6.05 -16.63 4.63
CA GLY A 11 4.64 -16.86 4.97
C GLY A 11 4.01 -15.80 5.87
N TRP A 12 4.80 -15.18 6.75
CA TRP A 12 4.28 -14.27 7.78
C TRP A 12 3.76 -12.96 7.20
N VAL A 13 4.36 -12.52 6.09
CA VAL A 13 3.94 -11.32 5.34
C VAL A 13 2.55 -11.51 4.72
N TRP A 14 2.16 -12.75 4.42
CA TRP A 14 0.87 -13.07 3.81
C TRP A 14 -0.23 -13.36 4.84
N LEU A 15 0.10 -13.47 6.13
CA LEU A 15 -0.88 -13.74 7.19
C LEU A 15 -2.09 -12.80 7.13
N PRO A 16 -1.94 -11.47 6.96
CA PRO A 16 -3.08 -10.57 6.90
C PRO A 16 -4.03 -10.84 5.73
N LEU A 17 -3.53 -11.40 4.62
CA LEU A 17 -4.32 -11.72 3.43
C LEU A 17 -5.08 -13.04 3.55
N VAL A 18 -4.58 -13.97 4.38
CA VAL A 18 -5.18 -15.30 4.56
C VAL A 18 -6.20 -15.30 5.69
N LEU A 19 -5.98 -14.48 6.72
CA LEU A 19 -6.88 -14.39 7.86
C LEU A 19 -8.20 -13.72 7.47
N PRO A 20 -9.34 -14.17 8.02
CA PRO A 20 -10.62 -13.51 7.77
C PRO A 20 -10.59 -12.07 8.28
N ALA A 21 -11.12 -11.14 7.48
CA ALA A 21 -10.93 -9.72 7.72
C ALA A 21 -11.51 -9.24 9.06
N LEU A 22 -12.66 -9.76 9.46
CA LEU A 22 -13.33 -9.39 10.71
C LEU A 22 -12.52 -9.78 11.96
N PRO A 23 -12.12 -11.06 12.17
CA PRO A 23 -11.22 -11.45 13.25
C PRO A 23 -9.91 -10.68 13.29
N LEU A 24 -9.30 -10.44 12.12
CA LEU A 24 -8.04 -9.70 12.06
C LEU A 24 -8.23 -8.25 12.51
N ALA A 25 -9.31 -7.60 12.05
CA ALA A 25 -9.63 -6.25 12.45
C ALA A 25 -9.99 -6.14 13.94
N ASP A 26 -10.65 -7.15 14.51
CA ASP A 26 -10.98 -7.20 15.94
C ASP A 26 -9.72 -7.39 16.77
N GLY A 27 -8.85 -8.32 16.38
CA GLY A 27 -7.56 -8.54 17.03
C GLY A 27 -6.68 -7.29 17.02
N GLN A 28 -6.62 -6.58 15.89
CA GLN A 28 -5.87 -5.31 15.79
C GLN A 28 -6.43 -4.25 16.75
N TYR A 29 -7.76 -4.20 16.92
CA TYR A 29 -8.43 -3.22 17.77
C TYR A 29 -8.22 -3.53 19.25
N ARG A 30 -8.29 -4.81 19.64
CA ARG A 30 -7.97 -5.23 21.01
C ARG A 30 -6.55 -4.88 21.41
N LEU A 31 -5.58 -5.04 20.50
CA LEU A 31 -4.19 -4.63 20.75
C LEU A 31 -4.08 -3.12 21.00
N ALA A 32 -4.77 -2.29 20.20
CA ALA A 32 -4.81 -0.85 20.41
C ALA A 32 -5.46 -0.47 21.75
N LEU A 33 -6.55 -1.15 22.14
CA LEU A 33 -7.19 -0.96 23.44
C LEU A 33 -6.26 -1.33 24.60
N TYR A 34 -5.56 -2.46 24.54
CA TYR A 34 -4.60 -2.85 25.58
C TYR A 34 -3.44 -1.86 25.72
N ALA A 35 -3.05 -1.22 24.61
CA ALA A 35 -2.02 -0.19 24.59
C ALA A 35 -2.55 1.20 24.97
N TRP A 36 -3.87 1.38 25.18
CA TRP A 36 -4.52 2.69 25.41
C TRP A 36 -4.28 3.69 24.27
N LEU A 37 -4.24 3.20 23.03
CA LEU A 37 -3.97 3.99 21.83
C LEU A 37 -5.21 4.20 20.96
N ASP A 38 -6.43 4.01 21.49
CA ASP A 38 -7.65 4.13 20.70
C ASP A 38 -8.05 5.59 20.40
N GLY A 39 -8.53 5.79 19.17
CA GLY A 39 -9.00 7.07 18.65
C GLY A 39 -7.92 8.12 18.43
N ASP A 40 -6.68 7.68 18.23
CA ASP A 40 -5.58 8.50 17.71
C ASP A 40 -5.34 8.24 16.22
N TRP A 41 -4.91 9.27 15.50
CA TRP A 41 -4.62 9.21 14.06
C TRP A 41 -3.45 8.29 13.77
N TRP A 42 -2.45 8.24 14.65
CA TRP A 42 -1.29 7.36 14.47
C TRP A 42 -1.67 5.88 14.55
N THR A 43 -2.61 5.55 15.42
CA THR A 43 -3.16 4.18 15.56
C THR A 43 -3.94 3.77 14.31
N VAL A 44 -4.73 4.68 13.74
CA VAL A 44 -5.41 4.43 12.46
C VAL A 44 -4.39 4.22 11.34
N LEU A 45 -3.36 5.05 11.25
CA LEU A 45 -2.28 4.88 10.26
C LEU A 45 -1.61 3.52 10.39
N TRP A 46 -1.22 3.13 11.61
CA TRP A 46 -0.66 1.81 11.89
C TRP A 46 -1.61 0.68 11.47
N GLY A 47 -2.89 0.82 11.80
CA GLY A 47 -3.93 -0.10 11.39
C GLY A 47 -3.98 -0.26 9.88
N HIS A 48 -3.98 0.84 9.13
CA HIS A 48 -4.02 0.81 7.67
C HIS A 48 -2.80 0.09 7.07
N LEU A 49 -1.60 0.29 7.63
CA LEU A 49 -0.38 -0.36 7.16
C LEU A 49 -0.46 -1.90 7.19
N LEU A 50 -1.14 -2.48 8.17
CA LEU A 50 -1.34 -3.94 8.27
C LEU A 50 -2.01 -4.53 7.03
N TRP A 51 -2.91 -3.77 6.39
CA TRP A 51 -3.67 -4.20 5.22
C TRP A 51 -3.03 -3.76 3.92
N VAL A 52 -2.47 -2.55 3.89
CA VAL A 52 -1.90 -1.94 2.68
C VAL A 52 -0.58 -2.60 2.28
N VAL A 53 0.31 -2.83 3.24
CA VAL A 53 1.68 -3.33 2.98
C VAL A 53 1.67 -4.71 2.30
N PRO A 54 0.88 -5.71 2.75
CA PRO A 54 0.83 -7.02 2.09
C PRO A 54 0.43 -6.93 0.61
N TRP A 55 -0.55 -6.09 0.28
CA TRP A 55 -0.96 -5.86 -1.11
C TRP A 55 0.13 -5.19 -1.95
N MET A 56 0.81 -4.18 -1.40
CA MET A 56 1.93 -3.53 -2.09
C MET A 56 3.07 -4.53 -2.35
N LEU A 57 3.37 -5.39 -1.38
CA LEU A 57 4.38 -6.44 -1.52
C LEU A 57 3.99 -7.52 -2.52
N PHE A 58 2.70 -7.87 -2.60
CA PHE A 58 2.16 -8.79 -3.61
C PHE A 58 2.48 -8.31 -5.03
N ILE A 59 2.30 -7.02 -5.29
CA ILE A 59 2.58 -6.39 -6.59
C ILE A 59 4.08 -6.27 -6.85
N LEU A 60 4.87 -5.92 -5.83
CA LEU A 60 6.31 -5.70 -5.98
C LEU A 60 7.12 -7.00 -6.14
N ARG A 61 6.66 -8.12 -5.56
CA ARG A 61 7.43 -9.38 -5.51
C ARG A 61 7.77 -9.97 -6.89
N PRO A 62 6.85 -10.07 -7.85
CA PRO A 62 7.18 -10.54 -9.20
C PRO A 62 8.22 -9.64 -9.88
N ALA A 63 8.06 -8.31 -9.77
CA ALA A 63 8.99 -7.36 -10.36
C ALA A 63 10.39 -7.42 -9.73
N TRP A 64 10.46 -7.66 -8.42
CA TRP A 64 11.73 -7.89 -7.73
C TRP A 64 12.45 -9.15 -8.23
N ARG A 65 11.70 -10.23 -8.50
CA ARG A 65 12.23 -11.51 -8.99
C ARG A 65 12.69 -11.47 -10.45
N GLN A 66 12.07 -10.62 -11.27
CA GLN A 66 12.40 -10.48 -12.69
C GLN A 66 13.63 -9.60 -12.96
N ARG A 67 14.28 -9.07 -11.92
CA ARG A 67 15.49 -8.25 -12.09
C ARG A 67 16.64 -9.10 -12.60
N ASP A 68 17.39 -8.58 -13.58
CA ASP A 68 18.61 -9.24 -14.06
C ASP A 68 19.73 -9.14 -13.00
N PRO A 69 20.17 -10.26 -12.40
CA PRO A 69 21.27 -10.26 -11.44
C PRO A 69 22.60 -9.79 -12.05
N ARG A 70 22.79 -9.92 -13.38
CA ARG A 70 24.03 -9.55 -14.08
C ARG A 70 24.36 -8.07 -13.93
N LEU A 71 23.35 -7.20 -13.96
CA LEU A 71 23.52 -5.75 -13.76
C LEU A 71 24.13 -5.42 -12.40
N THR A 72 23.77 -6.19 -11.36
CA THR A 72 24.34 -6.01 -10.01
C THR A 72 25.79 -6.47 -9.95
N VAL A 73 26.13 -7.55 -10.65
CA VAL A 73 27.51 -8.07 -10.72
C VAL A 73 28.42 -7.07 -11.45
N VAL A 74 28.00 -6.56 -12.61
CA VAL A 74 28.76 -5.56 -13.38
C VAL A 74 28.99 -4.27 -12.57
N ALA A 75 27.96 -3.81 -11.84
CA ALA A 75 28.12 -2.63 -11.00
C ALA A 75 29.14 -2.85 -9.86
N ARG A 76 29.18 -4.05 -9.28
CA ARG A 76 30.19 -4.42 -8.27
C ARG A 76 31.60 -4.48 -8.85
N THR A 77 31.78 -4.99 -10.08
CA THR A 77 33.10 -5.00 -10.72
C THR A 77 33.61 -3.59 -11.05
N LEU A 78 32.71 -2.63 -11.22
CA LEU A 78 33.02 -1.19 -11.35
C LEU A 78 33.27 -0.49 -10.00
N GLY A 79 33.35 -1.24 -8.89
CA GLY A 79 33.62 -0.72 -7.56
C GLY A 79 32.42 -0.03 -6.88
N TRP A 80 31.19 -0.23 -7.36
CA TRP A 80 30.03 0.39 -6.72
C TRP A 80 29.64 -0.33 -5.43
N GLY A 81 29.46 0.43 -4.36
CA GLY A 81 28.92 -0.07 -3.08
C GLY A 81 27.43 -0.45 -3.16
N SER A 82 26.96 -1.25 -2.19
CA SER A 82 25.57 -1.73 -2.12
C SER A 82 24.53 -0.61 -2.14
N THR A 83 24.77 0.47 -1.40
CA THR A 83 23.90 1.65 -1.35
C THR A 83 23.78 2.30 -2.73
N ARG A 84 24.89 2.47 -3.44
CA ARG A 84 24.91 3.06 -4.79
C ARG A 84 24.16 2.19 -5.78
N ILE A 85 24.35 0.87 -5.73
CA ILE A 85 23.63 -0.10 -6.55
C ILE A 85 22.13 -0.06 -6.25
N PHE A 86 21.74 0.07 -4.97
CA PHE A 86 20.33 0.18 -4.61
C PHE A 86 19.68 1.42 -5.22
N TRP A 87 20.25 2.61 -4.99
CA TRP A 87 19.66 3.87 -5.43
C TRP A 87 19.75 4.12 -6.94
N LEU A 88 20.81 3.68 -7.61
CA LEU A 88 21.03 3.99 -9.04
C LEU A 88 20.61 2.87 -10.00
N LEU A 89 20.55 1.61 -9.55
CA LEU A 89 20.14 0.48 -10.40
C LEU A 89 18.82 -0.11 -9.95
N THR A 90 18.72 -0.47 -8.67
CA THR A 90 17.58 -1.22 -8.15
C THR A 90 16.32 -0.38 -8.08
N LEU A 91 16.38 0.77 -7.40
CA LEU A 91 15.22 1.65 -7.24
C LEU A 91 14.69 2.15 -8.59
N PRO A 92 15.52 2.63 -9.54
CA PRO A 92 15.05 3.03 -10.87
C PRO A 92 14.42 1.88 -11.64
N SER A 93 14.97 0.67 -11.55
CA SER A 93 14.37 -0.53 -12.18
C SER A 93 12.98 -0.86 -11.66
N LEU A 94 12.70 -0.54 -10.39
CA LEU A 94 11.44 -0.83 -9.71
C LEU A 94 10.46 0.36 -9.68
N THR A 95 10.79 1.49 -10.28
CA THR A 95 9.92 2.69 -10.29
C THR A 95 8.50 2.38 -10.77
N ARG A 96 8.35 1.72 -11.92
CA ARG A 96 7.05 1.35 -12.49
C ARG A 96 6.22 0.47 -11.56
N PRO A 97 6.71 -0.71 -11.13
CA PRO A 97 5.95 -1.57 -10.22
C PRO A 97 5.73 -0.91 -8.85
N LEU A 98 6.62 -0.02 -8.40
CA LEU A 98 6.43 0.74 -7.17
C LEU A 98 5.28 1.74 -7.28
N LEU A 99 5.16 2.44 -8.42
CA LEU A 99 4.04 3.35 -8.70
C LEU A 99 2.71 2.58 -8.76
N THR A 100 2.69 1.40 -9.39
CA THR A 100 1.51 0.53 -9.39
C THR A 100 1.15 0.05 -7.98
N ALA A 101 2.14 -0.38 -7.20
CA ALA A 101 1.92 -0.79 -5.82
C ALA A 101 1.38 0.37 -4.96
N LEU A 102 1.89 1.59 -5.14
CA LEU A 102 1.40 2.79 -4.47
C LEU A 102 -0.06 3.08 -4.79
N ALA A 103 -0.46 3.01 -6.06
CA ALA A 103 -1.84 3.26 -6.48
C ALA A 103 -2.81 2.24 -5.86
N VAL A 104 -2.45 0.95 -5.89
CA VAL A 104 -3.26 -0.09 -5.26
C VAL A 104 -3.28 0.07 -3.75
N GLY A 105 -2.14 0.33 -3.11
CA GLY A 105 -2.06 0.55 -1.67
C GLY A 105 -2.92 1.73 -1.20
N PHE A 106 -2.90 2.84 -1.95
CA PHE A 106 -3.77 3.99 -1.72
C PHE A 106 -5.25 3.61 -1.86
N SER A 107 -5.60 2.90 -2.93
CA SER A 107 -6.98 2.44 -3.18
C SER A 107 -7.48 1.51 -2.06
N VAL A 108 -6.63 0.59 -1.58
CA VAL A 108 -6.97 -0.29 -0.46
C VAL A 108 -7.16 0.54 0.80
N SER A 109 -6.25 1.48 1.10
CA SER A 109 -6.30 2.33 2.30
C SER A 109 -7.58 3.15 2.38
N ILE A 110 -7.98 3.81 1.28
CA ILE A 110 -9.18 4.65 1.28
C ILE A 110 -10.46 3.81 1.43
N ALA A 111 -10.46 2.56 0.98
CA ALA A 111 -11.60 1.65 1.05
C ALA A 111 -11.76 1.00 2.44
N GLN A 112 -10.82 1.22 3.36
CA GLN A 112 -10.91 0.66 4.71
C GLN A 112 -12.02 1.36 5.49
N TYR A 113 -12.89 0.55 6.10
CA TYR A 113 -13.97 1.03 6.95
C TYR A 113 -13.79 0.58 8.41
N LEU A 114 -13.81 -0.74 8.65
CA LEU A 114 -13.78 -1.29 10.00
C LEU A 114 -12.49 -0.95 10.77
N PRO A 115 -11.28 -1.11 10.18
CA PRO A 115 -10.05 -0.73 10.88
C PRO A 115 -10.05 0.73 11.32
N THR A 116 -10.51 1.62 10.44
CA THR A 116 -10.60 3.06 10.69
C THR A 116 -11.62 3.38 11.77
N LEU A 117 -12.81 2.78 11.70
CA LEU A 117 -13.89 3.05 12.65
C LEU A 117 -13.52 2.61 14.06
N TRP A 118 -13.01 1.38 14.21
CA TRP A 118 -12.67 0.81 15.50
C TRP A 118 -11.42 1.47 16.09
N LEU A 119 -10.32 1.53 15.34
CA LEU A 119 -9.09 2.15 15.84
C LEU A 119 -9.23 3.66 16.03
N GLY A 120 -10.06 4.31 15.23
CA GLY A 120 -10.39 5.73 15.38
C GLY A 120 -11.45 6.02 16.43
N ALA A 121 -12.03 4.99 17.08
CA ALA A 121 -13.12 5.11 18.05
C ALA A 121 -14.28 6.02 17.57
N GLY A 122 -14.54 6.05 16.25
CA GLY A 122 -15.51 6.97 15.62
C GLY A 122 -15.11 8.46 15.59
N ARG A 123 -13.97 8.85 16.16
CA ARG A 123 -13.50 10.26 16.23
C ARG A 123 -12.81 10.73 14.95
N ILE A 124 -12.38 9.79 14.10
CA ILE A 124 -11.64 10.06 12.87
C ILE A 124 -12.55 9.80 11.67
N PRO A 125 -13.21 10.84 11.13
CA PRO A 125 -14.09 10.68 9.99
C PRO A 125 -13.28 10.46 8.71
N THR A 126 -13.68 9.47 7.92
CA THR A 126 -13.18 9.23 6.56
C THR A 126 -14.35 9.20 5.58
N LEU A 127 -14.06 9.28 4.28
CA LEU A 127 -15.09 9.21 3.23
C LEU A 127 -15.92 7.93 3.37
N THR A 128 -15.26 6.79 3.58
CA THR A 128 -15.91 5.49 3.75
C THR A 128 -16.75 5.43 5.03
N SER A 129 -16.22 5.90 6.16
CA SER A 129 -16.99 5.85 7.42
C SER A 129 -18.22 6.76 7.39
N GLN A 130 -18.12 7.93 6.76
CA GLN A 130 -19.24 8.84 6.58
C GLN A 130 -20.27 8.30 5.59
N ALA A 131 -19.83 7.76 4.45
CA ALA A 131 -20.73 7.12 3.48
C ALA A 131 -21.53 5.98 4.12
N VAL A 132 -20.87 5.12 4.91
CA VAL A 132 -21.57 4.04 5.61
C VAL A 132 -22.56 4.59 6.64
N ALA A 133 -22.20 5.61 7.41
CA ALA A 133 -23.13 6.23 8.37
C ALA A 133 -24.37 6.85 7.69
N LEU A 134 -24.19 7.48 6.52
CA LEU A 134 -25.27 8.08 5.74
C LEU A 134 -26.17 7.05 5.04
N SER A 135 -25.69 5.82 4.82
CA SER A 135 -26.45 4.77 4.13
C SER A 135 -27.75 4.40 4.84
N SER A 136 -27.80 4.54 6.17
CA SER A 136 -29.00 4.33 7.00
C SER A 136 -29.79 5.62 7.28
N GLY A 137 -29.25 6.79 6.93
CA GLY A 137 -29.74 8.10 7.37
C GLY A 137 -30.69 8.83 6.40
N GLY A 138 -30.94 8.29 5.21
CA GLY A 138 -31.93 8.84 4.26
C GLY A 138 -31.46 9.98 3.36
N GLU A 139 -30.23 10.46 3.49
CA GLU A 139 -29.67 11.51 2.63
C GLU A 139 -28.96 10.94 1.39
N ALA A 140 -29.76 10.55 0.38
CA ALA A 140 -29.23 9.91 -0.84
C ALA A 140 -28.23 10.81 -1.61
N GLN A 141 -28.40 12.13 -1.58
CA GLN A 141 -27.55 13.07 -2.31
C GLN A 141 -26.13 13.15 -1.72
N THR A 142 -26.00 13.27 -0.40
CA THR A 142 -24.69 13.32 0.27
C THR A 142 -23.99 11.98 0.18
N LEU A 143 -24.72 10.87 0.32
CA LEU A 143 -24.19 9.52 0.09
C LEU A 143 -23.63 9.37 -1.34
N ALA A 144 -24.37 9.81 -2.36
CA ALA A 144 -23.92 9.75 -3.75
C ALA A 144 -22.65 10.57 -3.98
N ALA A 145 -22.55 11.76 -3.38
CA ALA A 145 -21.35 12.59 -3.45
C ALA A 145 -20.14 11.91 -2.79
N GLN A 146 -20.32 11.28 -1.62
CA GLN A 146 -19.26 10.53 -0.94
C GLN A 146 -18.81 9.33 -1.78
N ALA A 147 -19.75 8.57 -2.36
CA ALA A 147 -19.45 7.45 -3.25
C ALA A 147 -18.69 7.91 -4.52
N LEU A 148 -19.05 9.06 -5.07
CA LEU A 148 -18.33 9.65 -6.20
C LEU A 148 -16.88 10.01 -5.84
N TRP A 149 -16.66 10.66 -4.69
CA TRP A 149 -15.30 10.95 -4.21
C TRP A 149 -14.48 9.69 -3.91
N GLN A 150 -15.14 8.67 -3.36
CA GLN A 150 -14.55 7.36 -3.10
C GLN A 150 -14.06 6.67 -4.38
N LEU A 151 -14.71 6.94 -5.52
CA LEU A 151 -14.28 6.47 -6.84
C LEU A 151 -13.21 7.37 -7.47
N LEU A 152 -13.41 8.69 -7.43
CA LEU A 152 -12.55 9.66 -8.12
C LEU A 152 -11.14 9.71 -7.53
N LEU A 153 -10.99 9.66 -6.21
CA LEU A 153 -9.68 9.77 -5.58
C LEU A 153 -8.73 8.62 -5.96
N PRO A 154 -9.12 7.34 -5.84
CA PRO A 154 -8.33 6.24 -6.37
C PRO A 154 -8.10 6.37 -7.87
N ALA A 155 -9.13 6.72 -8.66
CA ALA A 155 -8.99 6.86 -10.10
C ALA A 155 -7.91 7.89 -10.48
N VAL A 156 -7.91 9.06 -9.83
CA VAL A 156 -6.87 10.09 -9.99
C VAL A 156 -5.50 9.57 -9.58
N CYS A 157 -5.40 8.84 -8.47
CA CYS A 157 -4.13 8.24 -8.05
C CYS A 157 -3.60 7.24 -9.09
N PHE A 158 -4.46 6.39 -9.62
CA PHE A 158 -4.12 5.44 -10.69
C PHE A 158 -3.70 6.16 -11.97
N THR A 159 -4.41 7.20 -12.40
CA THR A 159 -4.04 7.94 -13.62
C THR A 159 -2.71 8.65 -13.46
N LEU A 160 -2.46 9.31 -12.32
CA LEU A 160 -1.20 9.98 -12.04
C LEU A 160 -0.02 9.00 -12.00
N THR A 161 -0.15 7.91 -11.26
CA THR A 161 0.91 6.88 -11.17
C THR A 161 1.14 6.18 -12.51
N ALA A 162 0.10 5.93 -13.31
CA ALA A 162 0.22 5.39 -14.65
C ALA A 162 0.92 6.38 -15.61
N LEU A 163 0.58 7.67 -15.54
CA LEU A 163 1.23 8.72 -16.34
C LEU A 163 2.71 8.82 -15.99
N LEU A 164 3.05 8.83 -14.70
CA LEU A 164 4.43 8.84 -14.22
C LEU A 164 5.19 7.58 -14.67
N ALA A 165 4.57 6.40 -14.60
CA ALA A 165 5.17 5.14 -15.05
C ALA A 165 5.40 5.11 -16.57
N TRP A 166 4.47 5.71 -17.34
CA TRP A 166 4.59 5.89 -18.77
C TRP A 166 5.75 6.82 -19.13
N LEU A 167 5.81 8.01 -18.52
CA LEU A 167 6.90 8.98 -18.69
C LEU A 167 8.26 8.35 -18.35
N ALA A 168 8.36 7.73 -17.16
CA ALA A 168 9.60 7.12 -16.69
C ALA A 168 10.14 6.05 -17.66
N GLY A 169 9.28 5.29 -18.33
CA GLY A 169 9.75 4.32 -19.32
C GLY A 169 9.80 4.81 -20.76
N ARG A 170 9.35 6.04 -21.07
CA ARG A 170 9.69 6.71 -22.34
C ARG A 170 11.18 7.06 -22.37
N TYR A 171 11.72 7.56 -21.25
CA TYR A 171 13.14 7.87 -21.10
C TYR A 171 14.06 6.64 -21.07
N ARG A 172 13.52 5.44 -20.81
CA ARG A 172 14.29 4.19 -20.68
C ARG A 172 14.19 3.24 -21.87
N ARG A 173 13.52 3.63 -22.97
CA ARG A 173 13.42 2.78 -24.18
C ARG A 173 14.76 2.56 -24.89
N GLY A 174 15.77 3.37 -24.60
CA GLY A 174 17.14 3.20 -25.13
C GLY A 174 18.04 2.23 -24.36
N LEU A 175 17.54 1.56 -23.31
CA LEU A 175 18.31 0.62 -22.47
C LEU A 175 17.76 -0.83 -22.54
N ARG A 176 17.07 -1.18 -23.64
CA ARG A 176 16.57 -2.53 -23.89
C ARG A 176 17.57 -3.36 -24.67
#